data_AF-A0A2R3Z185-F1
#
_entry.id   AF-A0A2R3Z185-F1
#
_cell.length_a   1.000
_cell.length_b   1.000
_cell.length_c   1.000
_cell.angle_alpha   90.00
_cell.angle_beta   90.00
_cell.angle_gamma   90.00
#
_symmetry.space_group_name_H-M   'P 1'
#
loop_
_entity.id
_entity.type
_entity.pdbx_description
1 polymer ?
#
loop_
_entity_poly.entity_id
_entity_poly.type
_entity_poly.pdbx_seq_one_letter_code
_entity_poly.pdbx_strand_id
1 'polypeptide(L)'
;MSKTTVNTKMRIYHRYLGFFLAGIMAVYAISGVVMIFRDTDFLKSERTIEKTFSSNFKIEELGKALRIRDLKIEKVANGIVYFKQGTFNKATGVAKVTSKELPQVLEKLSQIHKASTNDALFFLNIFFGSSLLFFVLSSFWMFMPTTKIFKKGIYFAIGGIILTLFLIFV
;
A
#
# COMPACT_ATOMS: atom_id res chain seq x y z
N MET A 1 -44.64 18.64 -4.90
CA MET A 1 -43.20 18.26 -4.81
C MET A 1 -42.75 18.35 -3.36
N SER A 2 -42.34 17.24 -2.74
CA SER A 2 -41.82 17.21 -1.37
C SER A 2 -40.50 17.99 -1.29
N LYS A 3 -40.40 18.99 -0.40
CA LYS A 3 -39.16 19.74 -0.15
C LYS A 3 -38.09 18.79 0.38
N THR A 4 -37.11 18.44 -0.46
CA THR A 4 -35.99 17.58 -0.07
C THR A 4 -35.15 18.27 1.00
N THR A 5 -35.11 17.71 2.21
CA THR A 5 -34.28 18.23 3.30
C THR A 5 -32.81 17.91 3.04
N VAL A 6 -31.90 18.66 3.69
CA VAL A 6 -30.45 18.45 3.59
C VAL A 6 -30.05 17.01 3.92
N ASN A 7 -30.72 16.39 4.90
CA ASN A 7 -30.52 15.00 5.28
C ASN A 7 -30.80 14.02 4.11
N THR A 8 -31.90 14.22 3.40
CA THR A 8 -32.27 13.37 2.26
C THR A 8 -31.29 13.52 1.09
N LYS A 9 -30.80 14.73 0.82
CA LYS A 9 -29.75 14.94 -0.21
C LYS A 9 -28.44 14.27 0.17
N MET A 10 -27.99 14.43 1.42
CA MET A 10 -26.77 13.78 1.92
C MET A 10 -26.85 12.25 1.83
N ARG A 11 -28.01 11.67 2.12
CA ARG A 11 -28.24 10.22 1.96
C ARG A 11 -28.08 9.75 0.51
N ILE A 12 -28.55 10.54 -0.45
CA ILE A 12 -28.41 10.21 -1.88
C ILE A 12 -26.94 10.28 -2.29
N TYR A 13 -26.23 11.36 -1.96
CA TYR A 13 -24.81 11.51 -2.29
C TYR A 13 -23.95 10.43 -1.64
N HIS A 14 -24.14 10.19 -0.34
CA HIS A 14 -23.45 9.12 0.40
C HIS A 14 -23.63 7.77 -0.28
N ARG A 15 -24.86 7.43 -0.68
CA ARG A 15 -25.15 6.14 -1.32
C ARG A 15 -24.47 6.01 -2.68
N TYR A 16 -24.58 7.00 -3.57
CA TYR A 16 -24.02 6.88 -4.91
C TYR A 16 -22.49 6.93 -4.91
N LEU A 17 -21.90 7.82 -4.11
CA LEU A 17 -20.45 7.80 -3.93
C LEU A 17 -19.99 6.50 -3.26
N GLY A 18 -20.79 5.96 -2.33
CA GLY A 18 -20.59 4.65 -1.71
C GLY A 18 -20.51 3.51 -2.73
N PHE A 19 -21.50 3.40 -3.62
CA PHE A 19 -21.48 2.39 -4.68
C PHE A 19 -20.31 2.55 -5.64
N PHE A 20 -19.99 3.79 -6.03
CA PHE A 20 -18.85 4.07 -6.89
C PHE A 20 -17.53 3.62 -6.24
N LEU A 21 -17.36 3.91 -4.95
CA LEU A 21 -16.13 3.59 -4.22
C LEU A 21 -16.07 2.14 -3.74
N ALA A 22 -17.17 1.37 -3.72
CA ALA A 22 -17.21 0.02 -3.18
C ALA A 22 -16.16 -0.91 -3.81
N GLY A 23 -16.01 -0.87 -5.14
CA GLY A 23 -15.00 -1.66 -5.85
C GLY A 23 -13.58 -1.22 -5.51
N ILE A 24 -13.35 0.10 -5.43
CA ILE A 24 -12.05 0.68 -5.08
C ILE A 24 -11.68 0.30 -3.64
N MET A 25 -12.63 0.41 -2.69
CA MET A 25 -12.46 0.04 -1.29
C MET A 25 -12.12 -1.44 -1.12
N ALA A 26 -12.79 -2.33 -1.87
CA ALA A 26 -12.49 -3.76 -1.83
C ALA A 26 -11.04 -4.05 -2.26
N VAL A 27 -10.61 -3.47 -3.37
CA VAL A 27 -9.23 -3.60 -3.85
C VAL A 27 -8.24 -3.02 -2.84
N TYR A 28 -8.54 -1.85 -2.27
CA TYR A 28 -7.69 -1.15 -1.30
C TYR A 28 -7.53 -1.94 0.00
N ALA A 29 -8.61 -2.56 0.49
CA ALA A 29 -8.60 -3.40 1.68
C ALA A 29 -7.73 -4.64 1.48
N ILE A 30 -7.92 -5.36 0.35
CA ILE A 30 -7.14 -6.57 0.04
C ILE A 30 -5.66 -6.20 -0.12
N SER A 31 -5.35 -5.15 -0.88
CA SER A 31 -3.96 -4.73 -1.11
C SER A 31 -3.29 -4.20 0.15
N GLY A 32 -4.05 -3.56 1.05
CA GLY A 32 -3.56 -3.11 2.35
C GLY A 32 -3.12 -4.27 3.23
N VAL A 33 -3.93 -5.33 3.32
CA VAL A 33 -3.58 -6.56 4.05
C VAL A 33 -2.33 -7.22 3.46
N VAL A 34 -2.24 -7.33 2.14
CA VAL A 34 -1.03 -7.85 1.46
C VAL A 34 0.20 -7.02 1.82
N MET A 35 0.06 -5.70 1.93
CA MET A 35 1.19 -4.81 2.23
C MET A 35 1.74 -4.98 3.66
N ILE A 36 0.92 -5.40 4.63
CA ILE A 36 1.39 -5.72 5.99
C ILE A 36 2.46 -6.83 5.94
N PHE A 37 2.30 -7.80 5.05
CA PHE A 37 3.20 -8.96 4.92
C PHE A 37 4.35 -8.74 3.91
N ARG A 38 4.59 -7.50 3.44
CA ARG A 38 5.57 -7.21 2.38
C ARG A 38 6.99 -7.66 2.67
N ASP A 39 7.36 -7.77 3.95
CA ASP A 39 8.70 -8.17 4.39
C ASP A 39 8.81 -9.68 4.67
N THR A 40 7.73 -10.44 4.45
CA THR A 40 7.68 -11.90 4.59
C THR A 40 7.70 -12.60 3.23
N ASP A 41 7.80 -13.93 3.21
CA ASP A 41 7.66 -14.74 1.99
C ASP A 41 6.20 -15.03 1.61
N PHE A 42 5.23 -14.47 2.34
CA PHE A 42 3.81 -14.68 2.11
C PHE A 42 3.40 -14.21 0.70
N LEU A 43 2.78 -15.12 -0.06
CA LEU A 43 2.30 -14.91 -1.43
C LEU A 43 3.38 -14.52 -2.46
N LYS A 44 4.67 -14.64 -2.14
CA LYS A 44 5.76 -14.36 -3.08
C LYS A 44 6.17 -15.61 -3.85
N SER A 45 6.56 -15.42 -5.09
CA SER A 45 7.14 -16.45 -5.96
C SER A 45 8.60 -16.15 -6.27
N GLU A 46 9.41 -17.18 -6.44
CA GLU A 46 10.79 -17.04 -6.86
C GLU A 46 10.87 -16.59 -8.32
N ARG A 47 11.67 -15.56 -8.57
CA ARG A 47 11.96 -15.04 -9.90
C ARG A 47 13.45 -14.81 -10.04
N THR A 48 14.03 -15.39 -11.08
CA THR A 48 15.42 -15.10 -11.43
C THR A 48 15.45 -13.94 -12.40
N ILE A 49 16.18 -12.89 -12.03
CA ILE A 49 16.42 -11.72 -12.86
C ILE A 49 17.91 -11.62 -13.20
N GLU A 50 18.19 -11.25 -14.44
CA GLU A 50 19.53 -10.87 -14.87
C GLU A 50 19.54 -9.36 -15.09
N LYS A 51 20.52 -8.68 -14.47
CA LYS A 51 20.74 -7.24 -14.61
C LYS A 51 22.18 -7.00 -15.00
N THR A 52 22.38 -6.17 -16.00
CA THR A 52 23.71 -5.76 -16.45
C THR A 52 24.03 -4.37 -15.92
N PHE A 53 25.19 -4.26 -15.27
CA PHE A 53 25.75 -3.02 -14.77
C PHE A 53 26.98 -2.61 -15.60
N SER A 54 27.45 -1.38 -15.44
CA SER A 54 28.69 -0.95 -16.06
C SER A 54 29.87 -1.77 -15.53
N SER A 55 30.91 -1.94 -16.34
CA SER A 55 32.12 -2.70 -15.98
C SER A 55 32.87 -2.13 -14.77
N ASN A 56 32.68 -0.85 -14.45
CA ASN A 56 33.27 -0.17 -13.28
C ASN A 56 32.31 -0.09 -12.08
N PHE A 57 31.26 -0.91 -12.04
CA PHE A 57 30.25 -0.85 -10.98
C PHE A 57 30.83 -1.27 -9.62
N LYS A 58 30.62 -0.42 -8.61
CA LYS A 58 31.09 -0.64 -7.23
C LYS A 58 30.25 -1.72 -6.54
N ILE A 59 30.91 -2.71 -5.95
CA ILE A 59 30.24 -3.84 -5.31
C ILE A 59 29.45 -3.38 -4.08
N GLU A 60 29.91 -2.32 -3.42
CA GLU A 60 29.25 -1.69 -2.28
C GLU A 60 27.86 -1.15 -2.65
N GLU A 61 27.66 -0.78 -3.93
CA GLU A 61 26.39 -0.28 -4.45
C GLU A 61 25.46 -1.41 -4.93
N LEU A 62 25.97 -2.65 -5.02
CA LEU A 62 25.26 -3.80 -5.60
C LEU A 62 23.99 -4.14 -4.83
N GLY A 63 24.05 -4.11 -3.49
CA GLY A 63 22.85 -4.35 -2.65
C GLY A 63 21.75 -3.34 -2.95
N LYS A 64 22.09 -2.05 -3.05
CA LYS A 64 21.14 -0.97 -3.35
C LYS A 64 20.58 -1.08 -4.77
N ALA A 65 21.43 -1.35 -5.76
CA ALA A 65 21.03 -1.44 -7.17
C ALA A 65 20.15 -2.67 -7.45
N LEU A 66 20.39 -3.78 -6.75
CA LEU A 66 19.56 -4.98 -6.81
C LEU A 66 18.32 -4.91 -5.90
N ARG A 67 18.18 -3.85 -5.07
CA ARG A 67 17.14 -3.72 -4.04
C ARG A 67 17.14 -4.88 -3.04
N ILE A 68 18.31 -5.47 -2.77
CA ILE A 68 18.50 -6.51 -1.77
C ILE A 68 18.92 -5.83 -0.46
N ARG A 69 18.04 -5.91 0.54
CA ARG A 69 18.36 -5.48 1.89
C ARG A 69 19.41 -6.42 2.48
N ASP A 70 20.43 -5.87 3.13
CA ASP A 70 21.48 -6.62 3.82
C ASP A 70 22.19 -7.67 2.94
N LEU A 71 22.58 -7.29 1.72
CA LEU A 71 23.39 -8.15 0.84
C LEU A 71 24.71 -8.49 1.54
N LYS A 72 24.93 -9.79 1.77
CA LYS A 72 26.17 -10.33 2.34
C LYS A 72 26.91 -11.12 1.27
N ILE A 73 28.16 -10.73 1.04
CA ILE A 73 29.06 -11.46 0.14
C ILE A 73 29.54 -12.70 0.90
N GLU A 74 29.33 -13.87 0.30
CA GLU A 74 29.76 -15.15 0.87
C GLU A 74 31.13 -15.56 0.34
N LYS A 75 31.39 -15.31 -0.95
CA LYS A 75 32.62 -15.74 -1.61
C LYS A 75 32.93 -14.86 -2.82
N VAL A 76 34.22 -14.68 -3.11
CA VAL A 76 34.69 -14.13 -4.39
C VAL A 76 35.66 -15.13 -5.02
N ALA A 77 35.37 -15.60 -6.23
CA ALA A 77 36.23 -16.53 -6.96
C ALA A 77 36.19 -16.25 -8.47
N ASN A 78 37.35 -16.26 -9.13
CA ASN A 78 37.48 -16.07 -10.59
C ASN A 78 36.75 -14.82 -11.12
N GLY A 79 36.78 -13.71 -10.38
CA GLY A 79 36.09 -12.47 -10.75
C GLY A 79 34.56 -12.49 -10.55
N ILE A 80 33.99 -13.57 -10.00
CA ILE A 80 32.58 -13.70 -9.66
C ILE A 80 32.40 -13.52 -8.14
N VAL A 81 31.51 -12.61 -7.77
CA VAL A 81 31.03 -12.38 -6.41
C VAL A 81 29.79 -13.24 -6.18
N TYR A 82 29.81 -14.06 -5.14
CA TYR A 82 28.70 -14.91 -4.72
C TYR A 82 28.09 -14.33 -3.45
N PHE A 83 26.77 -14.29 -3.42
CA PHE A 83 25.96 -13.89 -2.28
C PHE A 83 24.72 -14.78 -2.22
N LYS A 84 24.06 -14.82 -1.07
CA LYS A 84 22.95 -15.75 -0.80
C LYS A 84 21.87 -15.78 -1.90
N GLN A 85 21.57 -14.63 -2.49
CA GLN A 85 20.52 -14.45 -3.49
C GLN A 85 21.01 -14.59 -4.94
N GLY A 86 22.30 -14.81 -5.20
CA GLY A 86 22.80 -14.89 -6.58
C GLY A 86 24.29 -14.63 -6.78
N THR A 87 24.64 -14.25 -8.00
CA THR A 87 26.03 -14.03 -8.42
C THR A 87 26.18 -12.71 -9.18
N PHE A 88 27.38 -12.13 -9.14
CA PHE A 88 27.76 -10.96 -9.92
C PHE A 88 29.14 -11.16 -10.53
N ASN A 89 29.24 -11.07 -11.85
CA ASN A 89 30.49 -11.16 -12.59
C ASN A 89 31.10 -9.76 -12.77
N LYS A 90 32.26 -9.50 -12.15
CA LYS A 90 32.92 -8.19 -12.22
C LYS A 90 33.47 -7.87 -13.63
N ALA A 91 33.83 -8.88 -14.41
CA ALA A 91 34.39 -8.67 -15.75
C ALA A 91 33.31 -8.27 -16.77
N THR A 92 32.14 -8.89 -16.69
CA THR A 92 31.02 -8.62 -17.62
C THR A 92 30.00 -7.61 -17.08
N GLY A 93 30.04 -7.32 -15.78
CA GLY A 93 29.03 -6.49 -15.10
C GLY A 93 27.67 -7.18 -14.94
N VAL A 94 27.56 -8.49 -15.21
CA VAL A 94 26.28 -9.21 -15.16
C VAL A 94 26.01 -9.73 -13.75
N ALA A 95 24.87 -9.34 -13.17
CA ALA A 95 24.31 -9.90 -11.95
C ALA A 95 23.15 -10.85 -12.28
N LYS A 96 23.19 -12.06 -11.72
CA LYS A 96 22.09 -13.02 -11.76
C LYS A 96 21.57 -13.22 -10.35
N VAL A 97 20.31 -12.88 -10.12
CA VAL A 97 19.71 -12.84 -8.78
C VAL A 97 18.40 -13.59 -8.79
N THR A 98 18.19 -14.45 -7.82
CA THR A 98 16.89 -15.04 -7.51
C THR A 98 16.29 -14.28 -6.33
N SER A 99 15.23 -13.52 -6.60
CA SER A 99 14.46 -12.78 -5.60
C SER A 99 13.08 -13.41 -5.43
N LYS A 100 12.53 -13.36 -4.22
CA LYS A 100 11.12 -13.64 -3.97
C LYS A 100 10.34 -12.34 -4.13
N GLU A 101 9.44 -12.31 -5.10
CA GLU A 101 8.64 -11.12 -5.45
C GLU A 101 7.16 -11.48 -5.46
N LEU A 102 6.29 -10.49 -5.21
CA LEU A 102 4.85 -10.69 -5.36
C LEU A 102 4.54 -10.96 -6.84
N PRO A 103 3.58 -11.86 -7.14
CA PRO A 103 3.03 -11.99 -8.47
C PRO A 103 2.58 -10.65 -9.03
N GLN A 104 2.70 -10.47 -10.35
CA GLN A 104 2.50 -9.18 -11.02
C GLN A 104 1.21 -8.45 -10.61
N VAL A 105 0.10 -9.19 -10.45
CA VAL A 105 -1.18 -8.63 -10.01
C VAL A 105 -1.07 -8.05 -8.60
N LEU A 106 -0.60 -8.85 -7.62
CA LEU A 106 -0.45 -8.40 -6.23
C LEU A 106 0.57 -7.28 -6.09
N GLU A 107 1.64 -7.30 -6.89
CA GLU A 107 2.61 -6.21 -6.93
C GLU A 107 1.96 -4.91 -7.38
N LYS A 108 1.18 -4.93 -8.47
CA LYS A 108 0.42 -3.76 -8.96
C LYS A 108 -0.61 -3.26 -7.94
N LEU A 109 -1.31 -4.16 -7.27
CA LEU A 109 -2.25 -3.79 -6.21
C LEU A 109 -1.54 -3.10 -5.04
N SER A 110 -0.34 -3.56 -4.68
CA SER A 110 0.46 -2.95 -3.61
C SER A 110 0.96 -1.54 -3.96
N GLN A 111 1.11 -1.22 -5.25
CA GLN A 111 1.57 0.10 -5.71
C GLN A 111 0.58 1.22 -5.34
N ILE A 112 -0.72 0.90 -5.24
CA ILE A 112 -1.75 1.87 -4.88
C ILE A 112 -1.44 2.52 -3.53
N HIS A 113 -0.94 1.74 -2.57
CA HIS A 113 -0.59 2.25 -1.24
C HIS A 113 0.84 2.82 -1.14
N LYS A 114 1.73 2.48 -2.08
CA LYS A 114 3.11 2.97 -2.12
C LYS A 114 3.24 4.29 -2.91
N ALA A 115 2.18 4.73 -3.59
CA ALA A 115 2.21 5.88 -4.49
C ALA A 115 2.58 7.17 -3.75
N SER A 116 3.54 7.89 -4.31
CA SER A 116 4.05 9.18 -3.87
C SER A 116 3.57 10.31 -4.79
N THR A 117 3.94 11.57 -4.50
CA THR A 117 3.61 12.73 -5.36
C THR A 117 4.18 12.64 -6.77
N ASN A 118 5.12 11.73 -7.03
CA ASN A 118 5.70 11.50 -8.35
C ASN A 118 4.90 10.47 -9.18
N ASP A 119 3.91 9.80 -8.59
CA ASP A 119 3.14 8.73 -9.22
C ASP A 119 1.73 9.22 -9.56
N ALA A 120 1.24 9.02 -10.78
CA ALA A 120 -0.13 9.42 -11.16
C ALA A 120 -1.23 8.85 -10.22
N LEU A 121 -0.96 7.73 -9.55
CA LEU A 121 -1.84 7.12 -8.55
C LEU A 121 -2.06 7.99 -7.29
N PHE A 122 -1.26 9.03 -7.05
CA PHE A 122 -1.45 9.90 -5.88
C PHE A 122 -2.81 10.61 -5.92
N PHE A 123 -3.33 10.96 -7.12
CA PHE A 123 -4.66 11.54 -7.27
C PHE A 123 -5.75 10.60 -6.77
N LEU A 124 -5.62 9.30 -7.07
CA LEU A 124 -6.54 8.29 -6.57
C LEU A 124 -6.50 8.23 -5.03
N ASN A 125 -5.32 8.29 -4.43
CA ASN A 125 -5.17 8.27 -2.97
C ASN A 125 -5.76 9.52 -2.30
N ILE A 126 -5.54 10.72 -2.86
CA ILE A 126 -6.15 11.96 -2.34
C ILE A 126 -7.66 11.91 -2.48
N PHE A 127 -8.18 11.49 -3.63
CA PHE A 127 -9.61 11.34 -3.86
C PHE A 127 -10.22 10.34 -2.88
N PHE A 128 -9.56 9.20 -2.68
CA PHE A 128 -10.00 8.17 -1.74
C PHE A 128 -10.02 8.69 -0.30
N GLY A 129 -8.94 9.33 0.16
CA GLY A 129 -8.87 9.92 1.51
C GLY A 129 -9.93 11.01 1.74
N SER A 130 -10.13 11.88 0.75
CA SER A 130 -11.18 12.91 0.79
C SER A 130 -12.57 12.29 0.86
N SER A 131 -12.78 11.19 0.14
CA SER A 131 -14.04 10.46 0.15
C SER A 131 -14.32 9.77 1.48
N LEU A 132 -13.29 9.21 2.13
CA LEU A 132 -13.42 8.66 3.48
C LEU A 132 -13.84 9.76 4.48
N LEU A 133 -13.23 10.94 4.41
CA LEU A 133 -13.63 12.07 5.24
C LEU A 133 -15.09 12.49 4.96
N PHE A 134 -15.47 12.54 3.68
CA PHE A 134 -16.86 12.78 3.30
C PHE A 134 -17.81 11.73 3.89
N PHE A 135 -17.48 10.43 3.88
CA PHE A 135 -18.33 9.41 4.49
C PHE A 135 -18.49 9.57 5.99
N VAL A 136 -17.43 9.96 6.71
CA VAL A 136 -17.50 10.27 8.14
C VAL A 136 -18.48 11.42 8.37
N LEU A 137 -18.27 12.57 7.71
CA LEU A 137 -19.08 13.78 7.92
C LEU A 137 -20.53 13.58 7.48
N SER A 138 -20.74 12.98 6.30
CA SER A 138 -22.08 12.74 5.76
C SER A 138 -22.87 11.75 6.64
N SER A 139 -22.22 10.78 7.28
CA SER A 139 -22.89 9.87 8.22
C SER A 139 -23.53 10.62 9.40
N PHE A 140 -22.87 11.63 9.96
CA PHE A 140 -23.46 12.45 11.02
C PHE A 140 -24.61 13.34 10.53
N TRP A 141 -24.56 13.84 9.29
CA TRP A 141 -25.64 14.64 8.70
C TRP A 141 -26.87 13.82 8.27
N MET A 142 -26.72 12.51 8.08
CA MET A 142 -27.81 11.59 7.72
C MET A 142 -28.70 11.21 8.91
N PHE A 143 -28.26 11.40 10.15
CA PHE A 143 -29.04 11.07 11.34
C PHE A 143 -29.44 12.32 12.11
N MET A 144 -30.65 12.33 12.68
CA MET A 144 -31.10 13.44 13.52
C MET A 144 -30.35 13.43 14.86
N PRO A 145 -29.71 14.55 15.28
CA PRO A 145 -28.88 14.59 16.49
C PRO A 145 -29.59 14.22 17.79
N THR A 146 -30.91 14.42 17.83
CA THR A 146 -31.75 14.14 19.00
C THR A 146 -32.04 12.64 19.18
N THR A 147 -31.78 11.81 18.17
CA THR A 147 -32.09 10.38 18.21
C THR A 147 -31.12 9.61 19.10
N LYS A 148 -31.62 8.56 19.76
CA LYS A 148 -30.79 7.65 20.58
C LYS A 148 -29.68 6.99 19.75
N ILE A 149 -29.95 6.70 18.47
CA ILE A 149 -28.97 6.09 17.54
C ILE A 149 -27.79 7.03 17.32
N PHE A 150 -28.05 8.31 17.02
CA PHE A 150 -26.98 9.30 16.83
C PHE A 150 -26.11 9.47 18.08
N LYS A 151 -26.74 9.61 19.25
CA LYS A 151 -26.02 9.73 20.54
C LYS A 151 -25.13 8.51 20.81
N LYS A 152 -25.62 7.29 20.54
CA LYS A 152 -24.81 6.07 20.64
C LYS A 152 -23.66 6.07 19.63
N GLY A 153 -23.91 6.47 18.39
CA GLY A 153 -22.91 6.57 17.33
C GLY A 153 -21.71 7.46 17.71
N ILE A 154 -21.95 8.56 18.42
CA ILE A 154 -20.87 9.43 18.93
C ILE A 154 -19.95 8.67 19.88
N TYR A 155 -20.47 7.86 20.81
CA TYR A 155 -19.64 7.07 21.72
C TYR A 155 -18.76 6.06 20.97
N PHE A 156 -19.30 5.39 19.94
CA PHE A 156 -18.51 4.50 19.09
C PHE A 156 -17.40 5.24 18.31
N ALA A 157 -17.70 6.43 17.79
CA ALA A 157 -16.71 7.26 17.11
C ALA A 157 -15.57 7.69 18.05
N ILE A 158 -15.91 8.15 19.27
CA ILE A 158 -14.94 8.49 20.30
C ILE A 158 -14.09 7.27 20.69
N GLY A 159 -14.73 6.11 20.88
CA GLY A 159 -14.02 4.85 21.17
C GLY A 159 -13.00 4.49 20.08
N GLY A 160 -13.35 4.66 18.81
CA GLY A 160 -12.42 4.46 17.68
C GLY A 160 -11.22 5.42 17.69
N ILE A 161 -11.45 6.69 18.04
CA ILE A 161 -10.36 7.67 18.22
C ILE A 161 -9.45 7.25 19.38
N ILE A 162 -10.01 6.91 20.53
CA ILE A 162 -9.24 6.48 21.72
C ILE A 162 -8.40 5.24 21.40
N LEU A 163 -8.98 4.22 20.75
CA LEU A 163 -8.26 3.02 20.33
C LEU A 163 -7.08 3.37 19.41
N THR A 164 -7.30 4.25 18.42
CA THR A 164 -6.25 4.65 17.49
C THR A 164 -5.13 5.40 18.19
N LEU A 165 -5.45 6.34 19.08
CA LEU A 165 -4.45 7.06 19.87
C LEU A 165 -3.67 6.11 20.77
N PHE A 166 -4.35 5.17 21.44
CA PHE A 166 -3.68 4.16 22.26
C PHE A 166 -2.67 3.35 21.45
N LEU A 167 -3.04 2.85 20.26
CA LEU A 167 -2.13 2.08 19.41
C LEU A 167 -0.95 2.89 18.86
N ILE A 168 -1.07 4.21 18.72
CA ILE A 168 0.01 5.08 18.25
C ILE A 168 1.01 5.41 19.36
N PHE A 169 0.54 5.53 20.60
CA PHE A 169 1.35 5.98 21.74
C PHE A 169 1.80 4.86 22.70
N VAL A 170 1.49 3.60 22.38
CA VAL A 170 2.06 2.39 23.02
C VAL A 170 3.25 1.90 22.22
#